data_AF-A0A7Y2CD43-F1
#
_entry.id   AF-A0A7Y2CD43-F1
#
_cell.length_a   1.000
_cell.length_b   1.000
_cell.length_c   1.000
_cell.angle_alpha   90.00
_cell.angle_beta   90.00
_cell.angle_gamma   90.00
#
_symmetry.space_group_name_H-M   'P 1'
#
loop_
_entity.id
_entity.type
_entity.pdbx_description
1 polymer ?
#
loop_
_entity_poly.entity_id
_entity_poly.type
_entity_poly.pdbx_seq_one_letter_code
_entity_poly.pdbx_strand_id
1 'polypeptide(L)'
;MVCTDDPAIEERPPTAGFDTYDGVGVGRYNGVSGFDIVFQLTDDGQPSNDIATILITDPNDGDAVILSVSGYLQSGNHQTHRLTGN
;
A
#
# COMPACT_ATOMS: atom_id res chain seq x y z
N MET A 1 5.67 9.34 2.50
CA MET A 1 5.78 7.99 1.92
C MET A 1 7.11 7.41 2.35
N VAL A 2 7.14 6.11 2.65
CA VAL A 2 8.32 5.42 3.16
C VAL A 2 8.38 4.04 2.51
N CYS A 3 9.57 3.65 2.05
CA CYS A 3 9.87 2.30 1.57
C CYS A 3 10.75 1.63 2.61
N THR A 4 10.36 0.45 3.08
CA THR A 4 11.09 -0.33 4.09
C THR A 4 11.16 -1.80 3.70
N ASP A 5 12.21 -2.46 4.17
CA ASP A 5 12.42 -3.90 4.08
C ASP A 5 12.00 -4.50 5.43
N ASP A 6 10.95 -5.31 5.45
CA ASP A 6 10.53 -6.05 6.64
C ASP A 6 11.24 -7.41 6.65
N PRO A 7 12.12 -7.70 7.61
CA PRO A 7 12.86 -8.96 7.65
C PRO A 7 11.98 -10.21 7.79
N ALA A 8 10.68 -10.07 8.07
CA ALA A 8 9.72 -11.16 8.09
C ALA A 8 9.12 -11.48 6.71
N ILE A 9 9.29 -10.61 5.72
CA ILE A 9 8.81 -10.77 4.34
C ILE A 9 10.01 -11.15 3.47
N GLU A 10 9.84 -12.12 2.57
CA GLU A 10 10.91 -12.52 1.66
C GLU A 10 10.57 -11.98 0.26
N GLU A 11 11.20 -10.88 -0.17
CA GLU A 11 10.98 -10.30 -1.52
C GLU A 11 11.13 -11.33 -2.65
N ARG A 12 11.98 -12.34 -2.43
CA ARG A 12 12.47 -13.30 -3.42
C ARG A 12 13.13 -12.62 -4.64
N PRO A 13 13.92 -13.34 -5.44
CA PRO A 13 14.55 -12.74 -6.62
C PRO A 13 13.52 -12.39 -7.72
N PRO A 14 13.67 -11.24 -8.43
CA PRO A 14 14.71 -10.22 -8.26
C PRO A 14 14.40 -9.25 -7.11
N THR A 15 15.39 -8.98 -6.26
CA THR A 15 15.23 -8.11 -5.08
C THR A 15 15.13 -6.63 -5.46
N ALA A 16 14.15 -5.95 -4.87
CA ALA A 16 13.95 -4.51 -5.01
C ALA A 16 14.74 -3.71 -3.96
N GLY A 17 14.94 -4.31 -2.78
CA GLY A 17 15.54 -3.70 -1.60
C GLY A 17 14.53 -3.02 -0.66
N PHE A 18 13.23 -3.21 -0.89
CA PHE A 18 12.13 -2.97 0.01
C PHE A 18 10.91 -3.82 -0.39
N ASP A 19 10.22 -4.39 0.59
CA ASP A 19 8.97 -5.14 0.40
C ASP A 19 7.73 -4.34 0.85
N THR A 20 7.91 -3.26 1.61
CA THR A 20 6.82 -2.53 2.25
C THR A 20 6.80 -1.07 1.81
N TYR A 21 5.63 -0.60 1.40
CA TYR A 21 5.40 0.78 0.97
C TYR A 21 4.26 1.43 1.74
N ASP A 22 4.61 2.38 2.60
CA ASP A 22 3.67 3.18 3.38
C ASP A 22 3.43 4.54 2.73
N GLY A 23 2.15 4.92 2.64
CA GLY A 23 1.72 6.17 2.04
C GLY A 23 0.65 6.88 2.86
N VAL A 24 0.68 8.21 2.77
CA VAL A 24 -0.38 9.09 3.25
C VAL A 24 -0.71 10.08 2.14
N GLY A 25 -1.96 10.52 2.07
CA GLY A 25 -2.38 11.50 1.08
C GLY A 25 -3.74 12.11 1.36
N VAL A 26 -4.07 13.11 0.55
CA VAL A 26 -5.40 13.73 0.51
C VAL A 26 -5.94 13.57 -0.91
N GLY A 27 -7.20 13.15 -1.03
CA GLY A 27 -7.78 12.75 -2.29
C GLY A 27 -9.25 13.14 -2.45
N ARG A 28 -9.92 12.41 -3.35
CA ARG A 28 -11.34 12.57 -3.64
C ARG A 28 -12.09 11.27 -3.38
N TYR A 29 -13.25 11.37 -2.76
CA TYR A 29 -14.21 10.27 -2.61
C TYR A 29 -15.51 10.66 -3.31
N ASN A 30 -15.97 9.85 -4.26
CA ASN A 30 -17.16 10.12 -5.09
C ASN A 30 -17.19 11.54 -5.70
N GLY A 31 -16.03 12.05 -6.10
CA GLY A 31 -15.87 13.38 -6.71
C GLY A 31 -15.71 14.55 -5.73
N VAL A 32 -15.97 14.34 -4.44
CA VAL A 32 -15.77 15.35 -3.38
C VAL A 32 -14.32 15.28 -2.90
N SER A 33 -13.64 16.42 -2.80
CA SER A 33 -12.23 16.50 -2.36
C SER A 33 -12.12 16.67 -0.85
N GLY A 34 -10.96 16.32 -0.28
CA GLY A 34 -10.63 16.59 1.12
C GLY A 34 -10.68 15.37 2.03
N PHE A 35 -10.67 14.15 1.46
CA PHE A 35 -10.60 12.91 2.22
C PHE A 35 -9.15 12.50 2.40
N ASP A 36 -8.80 12.01 3.58
CA ASP A 36 -7.47 11.52 3.88
C ASP A 36 -7.37 10.03 3.58
N ILE A 37 -6.20 9.59 3.11
CA ILE A 37 -5.86 8.17 2.92
C ILE A 37 -4.56 7.85 3.65
N VAL A 38 -4.55 6.71 4.33
CA VAL A 38 -3.34 6.03 4.80
C VAL A 38 -3.37 4.63 4.21
N PHE A 39 -2.25 4.21 3.61
CA PHE A 39 -2.14 2.87 3.07
C PHE A 39 -0.77 2.25 3.35
N GLN A 40 -0.77 0.92 3.40
CA GLN A 40 0.43 0.09 3.40
C GLN A 40 0.23 -1.02 2.36
N LEU A 41 1.22 -1.19 1.49
CA LEU A 41 1.27 -2.26 0.51
C LEU A 41 2.50 -3.12 0.78
N THR A 42 2.36 -4.43 0.73
CA THR A 42 3.49 -5.37 0.80
C THR A 42 3.65 -6.18 -0.49
N ASP A 43 4.88 -6.61 -0.77
CA ASP A 43 5.25 -7.54 -1.84
C ASP A 43 6.09 -8.69 -1.25
N ASP A 44 5.51 -9.90 -1.22
CA ASP A 44 6.16 -11.13 -0.72
C ASP A 44 6.77 -11.98 -1.86
N GLY A 45 7.03 -11.35 -3.01
CA GLY A 45 7.57 -12.02 -4.18
C GLY A 45 6.60 -13.03 -4.79
N GLN A 46 7.12 -14.03 -5.51
CA GLN A 46 6.31 -15.08 -6.18
C GLN A 46 6.61 -16.48 -5.64
N PRO A 47 5.61 -17.35 -5.39
CA PRO A 47 4.16 -17.06 -5.29
C PRO A 47 3.85 -15.99 -4.22
N SER A 48 2.88 -15.13 -4.54
CA SER A 48 2.58 -13.91 -3.79
C SER A 48 1.61 -14.14 -2.63
N ASN A 49 1.93 -13.53 -1.49
CA ASN A 49 1.06 -13.35 -0.32
C ASN A 49 0.93 -11.85 0.03
N ASP A 50 0.87 -11.01 -1.00
CA ASP A 50 0.85 -9.55 -0.83
C ASP A 50 -0.37 -9.11 -0.04
N ILE A 51 -0.16 -8.12 0.83
CA ILE A 51 -1.20 -7.52 1.67
C ILE A 51 -1.38 -6.07 1.25
N ALA A 52 -2.63 -5.64 1.24
CA ALA A 52 -2.99 -4.23 1.16
C ALA A 52 -3.78 -3.84 2.41
N THR A 53 -3.33 -2.79 3.08
CA THR A 53 -4.07 -2.10 4.14
C THR A 53 -4.39 -0.71 3.63
N ILE A 54 -5.67 -0.32 3.62
CA ILE A 54 -6.13 0.98 3.16
C ILE A 54 -7.18 1.51 4.14
N LEU A 55 -6.93 2.72 4.65
CA LEU A 55 -7.85 3.49 5.47
C LEU A 55 -8.14 4.82 4.78
N ILE A 56 -9.41 5.16 4.62
CA ILE A 56 -9.87 6.47 4.13
C ILE A 56 -10.77 7.09 5.19
N THR A 57 -10.50 8.34 5.54
CA THR A 57 -11.27 9.12 6.53
C THR A 57 -11.78 10.44 5.94
N ASP A 58 -12.87 10.95 6.50
CA ASP A 58 -13.36 12.31 6.24
C ASP A 58 -13.03 13.23 7.43
N PRO A 59 -11.99 14.08 7.31
CA PRO A 59 -11.60 14.98 8.40
C PRO A 59 -12.65 16.07 8.69
N ASN A 60 -13.58 16.33 7.76
CA ASN A 60 -14.64 17.32 7.97
C ASN A 60 -15.82 16.76 8.79
N ASP A 61 -15.88 15.44 8.97
CA ASP A 61 -16.86 14.73 9.79
C ASP A 61 -16.17 14.04 10.98
N GLY A 62 -15.22 14.75 11.62
CA GLY A 62 -14.53 14.26 12.81
C GLY A 62 -13.71 12.99 12.58
N ASP A 63 -13.03 12.90 11.44
CA ASP A 63 -12.25 11.74 10.98
C ASP A 63 -13.09 10.46 10.80
N ALA A 64 -14.34 10.60 10.37
CA ALA A 64 -15.23 9.48 10.10
C ALA A 64 -14.59 8.49 9.10
N VAL A 65 -14.62 7.19 9.44
CA VAL A 65 -14.07 6.13 8.59
C VAL A 65 -15.00 5.88 7.40
N ILE A 66 -14.48 6.14 6.19
CA ILE A 66 -15.20 5.93 4.93
C ILE A 66 -14.93 4.55 4.37
N LEU A 67 -13.67 4.11 4.40
CA LEU A 67 -13.23 2.79 3.98
C LEU A 67 -12.15 2.29 4.92
N SER A 68 -12.23 1.03 5.32
CA SER A 68 -11.18 0.32 6.04
C SER A 68 -11.10 -1.09 5.49
N VAL A 69 -10.03 -1.40 4.76
CA VAL A 69 -9.77 -2.72 4.18
C VAL A 69 -8.36 -3.17 4.52
N SER A 70 -8.22 -4.45 4.86
CA SER A 70 -6.95 -5.09 5.15
C SER A 70 -7.04 -6.57 4.78
N GLY A 71 -6.05 -7.08 4.06
CA GLY A 71 -5.94 -8.51 3.78
C GLY A 71 -5.11 -8.84 2.54
N TYR A 72 -5.04 -10.14 2.25
CA TYR A 72 -4.34 -10.65 1.08
C TYR A 72 -5.01 -10.20 -0.22
N LEU A 73 -4.20 -9.92 -1.24
CA LEU A 73 -4.70 -9.71 -2.59
C LEU A 73 -5.40 -10.97 -3.09
N GLN A 74 -6.63 -10.80 -3.59
CA GLN A 74 -7.43 -11.91 -4.12
C GLN A 74 -7.16 -12.16 -5.62
N SER A 75 -6.48 -11.23 -6.29
CA SER A 75 -6.10 -11.31 -7.70
C SER A 75 -4.98 -10.32 -8.00
N GLY A 76 -4.16 -10.63 -9.01
CA GLY A 76 -2.95 -9.86 -9.30
C GLY A 76 -1.88 -10.03 -8.21
N ASN A 77 -0.88 -9.16 -8.22
CA ASN A 77 0.19 -9.05 -7.24
C ASN A 77 0.83 -7.65 -7.34
N HIS A 78 1.32 -7.13 -6.22
CA HIS A 78 2.27 -6.04 -6.20
C HIS A 78 3.63 -6.59 -6.67
N GLN A 79 4.35 -5.81 -7.46
CA GLN A 79 5.71 -6.16 -7.86
C GLN A 79 6.59 -4.94 -7.70
N THR A 80 7.55 -5.09 -6.83
CA THR A 80 8.51 -4.08 -6.49
C THR A 80 9.74 -4.34 -7.35
N HIS A 81 10.20 -3.31 -8.03
CA HIS A 81 11.37 -3.42 -8.88
C HIS A 81 12.26 -2.20 -8.69
N ARG A 82 13.56 -2.44 -8.79
CA ARG A 82 14.53 -1.36 -8.94
C ARG A 82 14.22 -0.64 -10.24
N LEU A 83 14.26 0.69 -10.20
CA LEU A 83 14.26 1.48 -11.42
C LEU A 83 15.56 1.18 -12.21
N THR A 84 15.49 0.26 -13.16
CA THR A 84 16.60 0.01 -14.09
C THR A 84 16.36 0.78 -15.37
N GLY A 85 16.96 1.96 -15.47
CA GLY A 85 17.03 2.77 -16.68
C GLY A 85 18.25 3.68 -16.60
N ASN A 86 19.09 3.67 -17.65
CA ASN A 86 20.20 4.60 -17.81
C ASN A 86 19.70 6.05 -17.93
#